data_AF-A0A6G2QSV6-F1
#
_entry.id   AF-A0A6G2QSV6-F1
#
_cell.length_a   1.000
_cell.length_b   1.000
_cell.length_c   1.000
_cell.angle_alpha   90.00
_cell.angle_beta   90.00
_cell.angle_gamma   90.00
#
_symmetry.space_group_name_H-M   'P 1'
#
loop_
_entity.id
_entity.type
_entity.pdbx_description
1 polymer ?
#
loop_
_entity_poly.entity_id
_entity_poly.type
_entity_poly.pdbx_seq_one_letter_code
_entity_poly.pdbx_strand_id
1 'polypeptide(L)'
;TDADGRVYWGGRVPESADARRELDLSELDLDTVPFFAARFRHEITTIGRGPGACLDLTVRTYDPALRLPVGPQRASLIVSPGRRRLTVPFRLSPVSPGVFEGTVRLDAAAARLPLHGFAGVRHPVVRLTCGGRVNQGVLLAPLDFPPLTARIPYRSGTCPHRLTVEPEGHIPGRLQLRWEPVGATGAVVRPVVRRLARPRVRRAARLVASALR
;
A
#
# COMPACT_ATOMS: atom_id res chain seq x y z
N THR A 1 21.81 -13.65 0.39
CA THR A 1 23.11 -13.60 1.09
C THR A 1 24.21 -13.82 0.09
N ASP A 2 25.34 -13.13 0.21
CA ASP A 2 26.53 -13.42 -0.60
C ASP A 2 27.45 -14.48 0.04
N ALA A 3 28.59 -14.75 -0.60
CA ALA A 3 29.57 -15.72 -0.13
C ALA A 3 30.21 -15.34 1.22
N ASP A 4 30.23 -14.05 1.55
CA ASP A 4 30.81 -13.51 2.79
C ASP A 4 29.79 -13.45 3.94
N GLY A 5 28.57 -13.95 3.70
CA GLY A 5 27.49 -13.95 4.69
C GLY A 5 26.70 -12.64 4.77
N ARG A 6 26.95 -11.66 3.89
CA ARG A 6 26.21 -10.39 3.91
C ARG A 6 24.78 -10.58 3.41
N VAL A 7 23.85 -9.96 4.11
CA VAL A 7 22.41 -10.04 3.83
C VAL A 7 22.00 -8.78 3.09
N TYR A 8 21.33 -8.92 1.94
CA TYR A 8 20.82 -7.80 1.15
C TYR A 8 19.32 -7.92 0.94
N TRP A 9 18.66 -6.79 0.72
CA TRP A 9 17.29 -6.78 0.21
C TRP A 9 17.19 -7.39 -1.19
N GLY A 10 16.13 -8.18 -1.41
CA GLY A 10 15.78 -8.75 -2.72
C GLY A 10 16.06 -10.25 -2.83
N GLY A 11 15.75 -10.81 -3.99
CA GLY A 11 15.91 -12.25 -4.25
C GLY A 11 17.30 -12.67 -4.75
N ARG A 12 18.20 -11.70 -5.00
CA ARG A 12 19.55 -11.93 -5.55
C ARG A 12 20.55 -10.96 -4.93
N VAL A 13 21.82 -11.33 -4.94
CA VAL A 13 22.92 -10.44 -4.52
C VAL A 13 23.01 -9.25 -5.50
N PRO A 14 23.05 -8.00 -5.04
CA PRO A 14 23.16 -6.85 -5.93
C PRO A 14 24.48 -6.86 -6.72
N GLU A 15 24.41 -6.52 -8.01
CA GLU A 15 25.58 -6.61 -8.90
C GLU A 15 26.52 -5.41 -8.73
N SER A 16 25.98 -4.19 -8.58
CA SER A 16 26.78 -2.96 -8.45
C SER A 16 27.18 -2.66 -7.00
N ALA A 17 28.33 -2.01 -6.83
CA ALA A 17 28.81 -1.59 -5.50
C ALA A 17 27.83 -0.62 -4.81
N ASP A 18 27.21 0.28 -5.57
CA ASP A 18 26.22 1.22 -5.04
C ASP A 18 24.98 0.49 -4.52
N ALA A 19 24.44 -0.44 -5.30
CA ALA A 19 23.29 -1.23 -4.89
C ALA A 19 23.61 -2.15 -3.70
N ARG A 20 24.84 -2.67 -3.61
CA ARG A 20 25.28 -3.42 -2.43
C ARG A 20 25.23 -2.55 -1.18
N ARG A 21 25.79 -1.33 -1.22
CA ARG A 21 25.74 -0.41 -0.07
C ARG A 21 24.32 -0.02 0.32
N GLU A 22 23.45 0.25 -0.65
CA GLU A 22 22.07 0.67 -0.37
C GLU A 22 21.16 -0.44 0.15
N LEU A 23 21.45 -1.69 -0.22
CA LEU A 23 20.59 -2.83 0.08
C LEU A 23 21.14 -3.72 1.20
N ASP A 24 22.34 -3.45 1.73
CA ASP A 24 22.97 -4.22 2.81
C ASP A 24 22.18 -4.09 4.13
N LEU A 25 21.97 -5.23 4.78
CA LEU A 25 21.25 -5.37 6.05
C LEU A 25 22.12 -6.02 7.14
N SER A 26 23.39 -6.28 6.85
CA SER A 26 24.27 -7.08 7.70
C SER A 26 24.52 -6.44 9.06
N GLU A 27 24.42 -5.12 9.17
CA GLU A 27 24.64 -4.37 10.42
C GLU A 27 23.34 -4.13 11.22
N LEU A 28 22.20 -4.73 10.83
CA LEU A 28 20.89 -4.41 11.40
C LEU A 28 20.39 -5.39 12.47
N ASP A 29 21.23 -6.31 12.98
CA ASP A 29 20.93 -7.30 14.04
C ASP A 29 19.52 -7.91 13.95
N LEU A 30 19.12 -8.30 12.73
CA LEU A 30 17.71 -8.48 12.40
C LEU A 30 17.03 -9.63 13.15
N ASP A 31 17.80 -10.61 13.60
CA ASP A 31 17.36 -11.82 14.30
C ASP A 31 16.92 -11.53 15.75
N THR A 32 17.47 -10.49 16.37
CA THR A 32 17.10 -10.06 17.74
C THR A 32 15.83 -9.21 17.78
N VAL A 33 15.40 -8.68 16.63
CA VAL A 33 14.29 -7.72 16.56
C VAL A 33 12.94 -8.41 16.79
N PRO A 34 12.08 -7.88 17.69
CA PRO A 34 10.75 -8.45 17.90
C PRO A 34 9.87 -8.32 16.64
N PHE A 35 8.94 -9.25 16.43
CA PHE A 35 8.11 -9.34 15.21
C PHE A 35 7.46 -8.01 14.75
N PHE A 36 6.98 -7.18 15.67
CA PHE A 36 6.32 -5.91 15.31
C PHE A 36 7.30 -4.87 14.72
N ALA A 37 8.59 -5.03 14.99
CA ALA A 37 9.68 -4.21 14.48
C ALA A 37 10.52 -4.93 13.41
N ALA A 38 10.22 -6.21 13.15
CA ALA A 38 10.90 -7.00 12.13
C ALA A 38 10.83 -6.31 10.77
N ARG A 39 11.92 -6.43 10.00
CA ARG A 39 12.06 -5.80 8.70
C ARG A 39 11.53 -6.75 7.63
N PHE A 40 10.33 -6.45 7.15
CA PHE A 40 9.77 -7.09 5.97
C PHE A 40 9.76 -6.14 4.79
N ARG A 41 9.97 -6.67 3.59
CA ARG A 41 9.81 -5.93 2.33
C ARG A 41 8.74 -6.60 1.49
N HIS A 42 7.77 -5.83 1.03
CA HIS A 42 6.64 -6.31 0.23
C HIS A 42 6.70 -5.69 -1.17
N GLU A 43 6.69 -6.53 -2.19
CA GLU A 43 6.83 -6.10 -3.58
C GLU A 43 5.76 -6.74 -4.44
N ILE A 44 5.28 -5.98 -5.43
CA ILE A 44 4.46 -6.50 -6.50
C ILE A 44 5.40 -7.14 -7.52
N THR A 45 5.20 -8.42 -7.79
CA THR A 45 5.94 -9.14 -8.86
C THR A 45 5.12 -9.25 -10.13
N THR A 46 3.80 -9.14 -10.04
CA THR A 46 2.90 -9.15 -11.19
C THR A 46 1.65 -8.34 -10.87
N ILE A 47 1.13 -7.64 -11.87
CA ILE A 47 -0.08 -6.83 -11.74
C ILE A 47 -0.90 -6.92 -13.03
N GLY A 48 -2.13 -7.36 -12.88
CA GLY A 48 -3.11 -7.50 -13.96
C GLY A 48 -4.28 -6.55 -13.77
N ARG A 49 -4.85 -6.09 -14.90
CA ARG A 49 -6.15 -5.40 -14.90
C ARG A 49 -7.26 -6.43 -14.73
N GLY A 50 -8.05 -6.28 -13.67
CA GLY A 50 -9.33 -6.96 -13.54
C GLY A 50 -10.47 -6.13 -14.14
N PRO A 51 -11.72 -6.61 -14.06
CA PRO A 51 -12.88 -5.85 -14.53
C PRO A 51 -13.09 -4.56 -13.71
N GLY A 52 -13.41 -3.45 -14.39
CA GLY A 52 -13.70 -2.18 -13.74
C GLY A 52 -12.49 -1.55 -13.05
N ALA A 53 -12.55 -1.38 -11.73
CA ALA A 53 -11.46 -0.83 -10.90
C ALA A 53 -10.74 -1.92 -10.09
N CYS A 54 -10.81 -3.17 -10.56
CA CYS A 54 -10.13 -4.30 -9.95
C CYS A 54 -8.69 -4.43 -10.45
N LEU A 55 -7.79 -4.79 -9.52
CA LEU A 55 -6.41 -5.16 -9.81
C LEU A 55 -6.16 -6.56 -9.28
N ASP A 56 -5.49 -7.39 -10.08
CA ASP A 56 -4.98 -8.68 -9.63
C ASP A 56 -3.48 -8.53 -9.38
N LEU A 57 -3.06 -8.66 -8.11
CA LEU A 57 -1.68 -8.44 -7.68
C LEU A 57 -1.07 -9.76 -7.23
N THR A 58 0.14 -10.06 -7.70
CA THR A 58 1.02 -11.03 -7.04
C THR A 58 1.98 -10.26 -6.14
N VAL A 59 1.98 -10.59 -4.86
CA VAL A 59 2.78 -9.94 -3.82
C VAL A 59 3.82 -10.93 -3.31
N ARG A 60 5.08 -10.52 -3.36
CA ARG A 60 6.20 -11.21 -2.71
C ARG A 60 6.60 -10.49 -1.44
N THR A 61 6.84 -11.23 -0.38
CA THR A 61 7.32 -10.73 0.90
C THR A 61 8.67 -11.35 1.23
N TYR A 62 9.64 -10.51 1.54
CA TYR A 62 10.98 -10.89 2.00
C TYR A 62 11.07 -10.71 3.51
N ASP A 63 11.56 -11.76 4.17
CA ASP A 63 11.81 -11.88 5.59
C ASP A 63 13.27 -12.34 5.81
N PRO A 64 14.23 -11.41 5.72
CA PRO A 64 15.66 -11.72 5.83
C PRO A 64 16.04 -12.33 7.18
N ALA A 65 15.22 -12.14 8.21
CA ALA A 65 15.49 -12.61 9.58
C ALA A 65 14.66 -13.82 9.99
N LEU A 66 13.96 -14.45 9.04
CA LEU A 66 13.19 -15.68 9.24
C LEU A 66 12.21 -15.59 10.43
N ARG A 67 11.59 -14.42 10.61
CA ARG A 67 10.64 -14.14 11.70
C ARG A 67 9.27 -14.78 11.47
N LEU A 68 8.94 -15.13 10.23
CA LEU A 68 7.71 -15.81 9.87
C LEU A 68 7.87 -17.34 9.97
N PRO A 69 6.87 -18.05 10.51
CA PRO A 69 6.87 -19.51 10.50
C PRO A 69 6.99 -20.09 9.08
N VAL A 70 7.54 -21.30 8.97
CA VAL A 70 7.77 -22.04 7.69
C VAL A 70 6.47 -22.50 6.99
N GLY A 71 5.31 -21.98 7.40
CA GLY A 71 4.01 -22.27 6.80
C GLY A 71 3.38 -21.04 6.14
N PRO A 72 2.21 -21.21 5.51
CA PRO A 72 1.50 -20.09 4.92
C PRO A 72 1.00 -19.07 5.95
N GLN A 73 1.18 -17.80 5.62
CA GLN A 73 0.92 -16.66 6.48
C GLN A 73 -0.37 -15.95 6.08
N ARG A 74 -1.15 -15.54 7.08
CA ARG A 74 -2.31 -14.66 6.88
C ARG A 74 -1.81 -13.23 6.66
N ALA A 75 -2.26 -12.62 5.57
CA ALA A 75 -1.94 -11.25 5.24
C ALA A 75 -3.21 -10.46 4.90
N SER A 76 -3.09 -9.14 4.89
CA SER A 76 -4.16 -8.28 4.38
C SER A 76 -3.56 -7.09 3.66
N LEU A 77 -4.10 -6.77 2.48
CA LEU A 77 -3.83 -5.53 1.79
C LEU A 77 -4.78 -4.45 2.31
N ILE A 78 -4.24 -3.31 2.74
CA ILE A 78 -5.02 -2.24 3.33
C ILE A 78 -4.85 -0.96 2.53
N VAL A 79 -5.98 -0.35 2.17
CA VAL A 79 -6.05 0.94 1.47
C VAL A 79 -7.05 1.84 2.17
N SER A 80 -6.70 3.09 2.47
CA SER A 80 -7.53 3.97 3.32
C SER A 80 -7.77 5.35 2.67
N PRO A 81 -8.58 5.45 1.59
CA PRO A 81 -8.83 6.75 0.95
C PRO A 81 -9.61 7.71 1.86
N GLY A 82 -10.55 7.20 2.66
CA GLY A 82 -11.33 7.98 3.62
C GLY A 82 -11.10 7.58 5.08
N ARG A 83 -12.14 7.75 5.92
CA ARG A 83 -12.11 7.35 7.35
C ARG A 83 -12.18 5.84 7.55
N ARG A 84 -12.73 5.10 6.57
CA ARG A 84 -12.86 3.64 6.64
C ARG A 84 -11.79 3.00 5.77
N ARG A 85 -11.16 1.97 6.30
CA ARG A 85 -10.14 1.17 5.60
C ARG A 85 -10.84 0.15 4.71
N LEU A 86 -10.37 0.01 3.48
CA LEU A 86 -10.58 -1.18 2.67
C LEU A 86 -9.50 -2.18 3.06
N THR A 87 -9.90 -3.35 3.54
CA THR A 87 -9.01 -4.44 3.94
C THR A 87 -9.35 -5.67 3.12
N VAL A 88 -8.40 -6.14 2.32
CA VAL A 88 -8.56 -7.34 1.49
C VAL A 88 -7.67 -8.44 2.07
N PRO A 89 -8.25 -9.50 2.67
CA PRO A 89 -7.45 -10.60 3.18
C PRO A 89 -6.87 -11.42 2.02
N PHE A 90 -5.66 -11.93 2.21
CA PHE A 90 -5.04 -12.89 1.29
C PHE A 90 -4.04 -13.78 2.05
N ARG A 91 -3.51 -14.80 1.38
CA ARG A 91 -2.56 -15.76 1.96
C ARG A 91 -1.23 -15.64 1.25
N LEU A 92 -0.16 -15.62 2.03
CA LEU A 92 1.22 -15.70 1.57
C LEU A 92 1.74 -17.12 1.83
N SER A 93 2.15 -17.85 0.81
CA SER A 93 2.74 -19.19 0.93
C SER A 93 4.27 -19.10 0.81
N PRO A 94 5.04 -19.88 1.58
CA PRO A 94 6.49 -19.90 1.43
C PRO A 94 6.87 -20.46 0.06
N VAL A 95 7.83 -19.82 -0.61
CA VAL A 95 8.41 -20.28 -1.89
C VAL A 95 9.89 -20.62 -1.76
N SER A 96 10.58 -20.01 -0.80
CA SER A 96 11.93 -20.35 -0.35
C SER A 96 12.11 -19.83 1.09
N PRO A 97 13.19 -20.21 1.81
CA PRO A 97 13.44 -19.68 3.15
C PRO A 97 13.42 -18.15 3.17
N GLY A 98 12.55 -17.57 4.02
CA GLY A 98 12.39 -16.11 4.13
C GLY A 98 11.69 -15.43 2.95
N VAL A 99 11.16 -16.18 1.98
CA VAL A 99 10.43 -15.60 0.83
C VAL A 99 9.05 -16.22 0.73
N PHE A 100 8.03 -15.36 0.68
CA PHE A 100 6.64 -15.76 0.62
C PHE A 100 5.92 -15.06 -0.53
N GLU A 101 4.99 -15.75 -1.19
CA GLU A 101 4.20 -15.22 -2.29
C GLU A 101 2.71 -15.47 -2.12
N GLY A 102 1.91 -14.53 -2.61
CA GLY A 102 0.46 -14.64 -2.57
C GLY A 102 -0.20 -13.73 -3.58
N THR A 103 -1.41 -14.10 -3.99
CA THR A 103 -2.23 -13.29 -4.90
C THR A 103 -3.33 -12.58 -4.14
N VAL A 104 -3.63 -11.34 -4.52
CA VAL A 104 -4.70 -10.54 -3.94
C VAL A 104 -5.42 -9.75 -5.03
N ARG A 105 -6.76 -9.83 -5.03
CA ARG A 105 -7.62 -9.02 -5.89
C ARG A 105 -8.08 -7.78 -5.15
N LEU A 106 -7.58 -6.61 -5.54
CA LEU A 106 -8.01 -5.33 -4.99
C LEU A 106 -9.12 -4.73 -5.85
N ASP A 107 -10.36 -4.76 -5.38
CA ASP A 107 -11.43 -3.93 -5.92
C ASP A 107 -11.37 -2.53 -5.29
N ALA A 108 -10.78 -1.58 -6.00
CA ALA A 108 -10.65 -0.22 -5.51
C ALA A 108 -11.99 0.55 -5.49
N ALA A 109 -13.03 0.07 -6.20
CA ALA A 109 -14.38 0.64 -6.12
C ALA A 109 -15.11 0.25 -4.83
N ALA A 110 -14.68 -0.82 -4.15
CA ALA A 110 -15.21 -1.19 -2.83
C ALA A 110 -14.74 -0.25 -1.71
N ALA A 111 -13.78 0.63 -1.97
CA ALA A 111 -13.31 1.58 -0.98
C ALA A 111 -14.38 2.63 -0.65
N ARG A 112 -14.68 2.81 0.64
CA ARG A 112 -15.66 3.79 1.10
C ARG A 112 -15.07 5.20 1.07
N LEU A 113 -15.49 5.99 0.09
CA LEU A 113 -15.07 7.39 -0.07
C LEU A 113 -15.97 8.32 0.77
N PRO A 114 -15.48 9.52 1.15
CA PRO A 114 -16.33 10.55 1.74
C PRO A 114 -17.49 10.94 0.80
N LEU A 115 -18.63 11.35 1.37
CA LEU A 115 -19.83 11.73 0.61
C LEU A 115 -19.59 12.83 -0.43
N HIS A 116 -18.71 13.79 -0.11
CA HIS A 116 -18.28 14.89 -0.99
C HIS A 116 -17.18 14.48 -1.97
N GLY A 117 -16.82 13.19 -2.03
CA GLY A 117 -15.71 12.68 -2.81
C GLY A 117 -14.37 12.71 -2.09
N PHE A 118 -13.40 12.01 -2.68
CA PHE A 118 -12.01 12.00 -2.24
C PHE A 118 -11.11 12.47 -3.38
N ALA A 119 -10.21 13.41 -3.08
CA ALA A 119 -9.14 13.83 -3.97
C ALA A 119 -7.81 13.63 -3.25
N GLY A 120 -6.97 12.73 -3.76
CA GLY A 120 -5.65 12.47 -3.18
C GLY A 120 -5.09 11.08 -3.45
N VAL A 121 -3.89 10.87 -2.93
CA VAL A 121 -3.11 9.64 -3.11
C VAL A 121 -3.12 8.80 -1.84
N ARG A 122 -3.15 7.47 -1.99
CA ARG A 122 -2.87 6.50 -0.93
C ARG A 122 -1.90 5.45 -1.39
N HIS A 123 -1.06 5.03 -0.45
CA HIS A 123 -0.13 3.93 -0.60
C HIS A 123 -0.71 2.70 0.11
N PRO A 124 -1.00 1.61 -0.60
CA PRO A 124 -1.41 0.36 0.02
C PRO A 124 -0.33 -0.16 0.96
N VAL A 125 -0.76 -0.76 2.06
CA VAL A 125 0.14 -1.44 3.01
C VAL A 125 -0.25 -2.91 3.12
N VAL A 126 0.75 -3.77 3.20
CA VAL A 126 0.56 -5.17 3.57
C VAL A 126 0.63 -5.25 5.09
N ARG A 127 -0.36 -5.91 5.69
CA ARG A 127 -0.40 -6.22 7.12
C ARG A 127 -0.20 -7.72 7.30
N LEU A 128 0.84 -8.08 8.03
CA LEU A 128 1.07 -9.43 8.52
C LEU A 128 0.53 -9.58 9.93
N THR A 129 0.09 -10.78 10.29
CA THR A 129 -0.31 -11.12 11.65
C THR A 129 0.26 -12.48 12.01
N CYS A 130 1.07 -12.53 13.07
CA CYS A 130 1.69 -13.75 13.57
C CYS A 130 1.68 -13.75 15.10
N GLY A 131 1.19 -14.82 15.73
CA GLY A 131 1.16 -14.95 17.20
C GLY A 131 0.47 -13.78 17.92
N GLY A 132 -0.63 -13.26 17.36
CA GLY A 132 -1.34 -12.08 17.90
C GLY A 132 -0.65 -10.73 17.68
N ARG A 133 0.59 -10.71 17.15
CA ARG A 133 1.33 -9.50 16.83
C ARG A 133 1.12 -9.09 15.38
N VAL A 134 1.34 -7.81 15.10
CA VAL A 134 1.10 -7.20 13.80
C VAL A 134 2.37 -6.52 13.31
N ASN A 135 2.65 -6.67 12.02
CA ASN A 135 3.64 -5.88 11.31
C ASN A 135 3.01 -5.32 10.03
N GLN A 136 3.39 -4.11 9.64
CA GLN A 136 2.87 -3.45 8.44
C GLN A 136 4.01 -2.82 7.64
N GLY A 137 3.99 -3.02 6.34
CA GLY A 137 4.91 -2.39 5.40
C GLY A 137 4.18 -1.85 4.17
N VAL A 138 4.74 -0.81 3.56
CA VAL A 138 4.21 -0.29 2.29
C VAL A 138 4.43 -1.32 1.19
N LEU A 139 3.47 -1.42 0.27
CA LEU A 139 3.59 -2.24 -0.93
C LEU A 139 4.39 -1.49 -2.01
N LEU A 140 5.53 -2.04 -2.40
CA LEU A 140 6.36 -1.52 -3.48
C LEU A 140 5.86 -2.03 -4.83
N ALA A 141 5.98 -1.19 -5.85
CA ALA A 141 5.63 -1.47 -7.23
C ALA A 141 6.88 -1.34 -8.12
N PRO A 142 7.04 -2.22 -9.11
CA PRO A 142 8.06 -2.04 -10.15
C PRO A 142 7.90 -0.69 -10.86
N LEU A 143 9.02 0.00 -11.14
CA LEU A 143 9.01 1.33 -11.76
C LEU A 143 8.61 1.30 -13.24
N ASP A 144 8.78 0.16 -13.90
CA ASP A 144 8.36 -0.12 -15.28
C ASP A 144 6.86 -0.43 -15.40
N PHE A 145 6.13 -0.43 -14.29
CA PHE A 145 4.70 -0.66 -14.30
C PHE A 145 3.94 0.45 -15.06
N PRO A 146 3.13 0.10 -16.07
CA PRO A 146 2.31 1.07 -16.78
C PRO A 146 1.16 1.57 -15.89
N PRO A 147 0.93 2.89 -15.81
CA PRO A 147 -0.21 3.42 -15.08
C PRO A 147 -1.54 2.82 -15.55
N LEU A 148 -2.38 2.40 -14.61
CA LEU A 148 -3.73 1.90 -14.90
C LEU A 148 -4.73 2.95 -14.45
N THR A 149 -5.73 3.23 -15.28
CA THR A 149 -6.78 4.18 -14.95
C THR A 149 -8.14 3.52 -15.09
N ALA A 150 -9.01 3.75 -14.11
CA ALA A 150 -10.38 3.26 -14.09
C ALA A 150 -11.34 4.37 -13.65
N ARG A 151 -12.58 4.33 -14.15
CA ARG A 151 -13.65 5.20 -13.67
C ARG A 151 -14.51 4.44 -12.67
N ILE A 152 -14.64 4.99 -11.47
CA ILE A 152 -15.53 4.49 -10.43
C ILE A 152 -16.84 5.29 -10.53
N PRO A 153 -17.98 4.65 -10.85
CA PRO A 153 -19.27 5.32 -10.92
C PRO A 153 -19.79 5.68 -9.52
N TYR A 154 -20.96 6.31 -9.44
CA TYR A 154 -21.65 6.55 -8.18
C TYR A 154 -21.86 5.23 -7.42
N ARG A 155 -21.27 5.12 -6.22
CA ARG A 155 -21.34 3.92 -5.36
C ARG A 155 -21.73 4.27 -3.93
N SER A 156 -20.94 5.11 -3.27
CA SER A 156 -21.11 5.46 -1.85
C SER A 156 -21.15 6.97 -1.58
N GLY A 157 -21.21 7.79 -2.63
CA GLY A 157 -21.19 9.25 -2.54
C GLY A 157 -21.84 9.93 -3.74
N THR A 158 -21.81 11.26 -3.72
CA THR A 158 -22.50 12.13 -4.69
C THR A 158 -21.64 12.50 -5.91
N CYS A 159 -20.46 11.89 -6.06
CA CYS A 159 -19.60 12.13 -7.21
C CYS A 159 -18.92 10.83 -7.68
N PRO A 160 -18.74 10.65 -9.00
CA PRO A 160 -17.88 9.61 -9.55
C PRO A 160 -16.41 9.99 -9.38
N HIS A 161 -15.51 9.02 -9.51
CA HIS A 161 -14.07 9.22 -9.41
C HIS A 161 -13.32 8.63 -10.60
N ARG A 162 -12.23 9.28 -10.99
CA ARG A 162 -11.14 8.65 -11.75
C ARG A 162 -10.14 8.13 -10.73
N LEU A 163 -9.81 6.85 -10.86
CA LEU A 163 -8.73 6.20 -10.13
C LEU A 163 -7.56 6.02 -11.09
N THR A 164 -6.37 6.43 -10.68
CA THR A 164 -5.10 6.07 -11.33
C THR A 164 -4.25 5.27 -10.36
N VAL A 165 -3.62 4.22 -10.87
CA VAL A 165 -2.77 3.28 -10.15
C VAL A 165 -1.41 3.31 -10.84
N GLU A 166 -0.34 3.64 -10.13
CA GLU A 166 1.01 3.80 -10.69
C GLU A 166 2.09 3.67 -9.61
N PRO A 167 3.35 3.30 -9.93
CA PRO A 167 4.45 3.45 -9.00
C PRO A 167 4.72 4.92 -8.76
N GLU A 168 5.24 5.23 -7.58
CA GLU A 168 5.88 6.51 -7.35
C GLU A 168 7.11 6.66 -8.25
N GLY A 169 7.28 7.83 -8.87
CA GLY A 169 8.34 8.07 -9.87
C GLY A 169 9.78 8.11 -9.34
N HIS A 170 10.03 7.61 -8.13
CA HIS A 170 11.37 7.49 -7.55
C HIS A 170 11.51 6.16 -6.80
N ILE A 171 12.73 5.66 -6.67
CA ILE A 171 13.05 4.44 -5.90
C ILE A 171 12.70 4.68 -4.43
N PRO A 172 12.05 3.73 -3.73
CA PRO A 172 11.77 2.33 -4.13
C PRO A 172 10.43 2.08 -4.84
N GLY A 173 9.78 3.10 -5.42
CA GLY A 173 8.58 2.94 -6.24
C GLY A 173 7.35 2.48 -5.47
N ARG A 174 6.90 3.20 -4.45
CA ARG A 174 5.70 2.78 -3.68
C ARG A 174 4.47 2.71 -4.61
N LEU A 175 3.64 1.68 -4.50
CA LEU A 175 2.37 1.64 -5.23
C LEU A 175 1.50 2.82 -4.79
N GLN A 176 1.01 3.60 -5.74
CA GLN A 176 0.13 4.74 -5.52
C GLN A 176 -1.23 4.49 -6.14
N LEU A 177 -2.29 4.76 -5.36
CA LEU A 177 -3.65 4.88 -5.85
C LEU A 177 -4.07 6.34 -5.69
N ARG A 178 -4.36 7.00 -6.80
CA ARG A 178 -4.79 8.40 -6.87
C ARG A 178 -6.26 8.46 -7.26
N TRP A 179 -7.09 9.04 -6.39
CA TRP A 179 -8.49 9.32 -6.70
C TRP A 179 -8.67 10.80 -7.02
N GLU A 180 -9.48 11.06 -8.03
CA GLU A 180 -9.90 12.40 -8.43
C GLU A 180 -11.41 12.40 -8.69
N PRO A 181 -12.20 13.28 -8.04
CA PRO A 181 -13.61 13.44 -8.39
C PRO A 181 -13.74 13.89 -9.85
N VAL A 182 -14.69 13.31 -10.60
CA VAL A 182 -14.95 13.68 -12.01
C VAL A 182 -16.39 14.13 -12.21
N GLY A 183 -16.65 15.01 -13.19
CA GLY A 183 -17.99 15.55 -13.51
C GLY A 183 -18.32 16.89 -12.81
N ALA A 184 -19.55 17.39 -13.01
CA ALA A 184 -20.00 18.70 -12.55
C ALA A 184 -19.87 18.89 -11.02
N THR A 185 -20.10 17.83 -10.24
CA THR A 185 -19.88 17.81 -8.79
C THR A 185 -18.39 17.88 -8.41
N GLY A 186 -17.48 17.37 -9.23
CA GLY A 186 -16.03 17.49 -9.03
C GLY A 186 -15.53 18.93 -9.22
N ALA A 187 -16.13 19.70 -10.14
CA ALA A 187 -15.79 21.10 -10.39
C ALA A 187 -16.16 22.03 -9.23
N VAL A 188 -17.26 21.75 -8.54
CA VAL A 188 -17.75 22.56 -7.40
C VAL A 188 -17.05 22.20 -6.08
N VAL A 189 -16.62 20.94 -5.90
CA VAL A 189 -15.95 20.48 -4.67
C VAL A 189 -14.46 20.85 -4.61
N ARG A 190 -13.78 20.94 -5.77
CA ARG A 190 -12.33 21.20 -5.86
C ARG A 190 -11.88 22.47 -5.11
N PRO A 191 -12.59 23.61 -5.16
CA PRO A 191 -12.21 24.83 -4.42
C PRO A 191 -12.41 24.72 -2.91
N VAL A 192 -13.47 24.03 -2.46
CA VAL A 192 -13.88 23.98 -1.05
C VAL A 192 -13.01 23.00 -0.25
N VAL A 193 -12.66 21.85 -0.83
CA VAL A 193 -11.77 20.86 -0.20
C VAL A 193 -10.34 21.37 -0.07
N ARG A 194 -9.86 22.18 -1.03
CA ARG A 194 -8.56 22.88 -0.94
C ARG A 194 -8.50 23.87 0.23
N ARG A 195 -9.62 24.50 0.60
CA ARG A 195 -9.71 25.40 1.77
C ARG A 195 -9.83 24.64 3.10
N LEU A 196 -10.56 23.52 3.13
CA LEU A 196 -10.77 22.69 4.33
C LEU A 196 -9.58 21.76 4.67
N ALA A 197 -8.68 21.49 3.73
CA ALA A 197 -7.44 20.75 3.97
C ALA A 197 -6.41 21.52 4.82
N ARG A 198 -6.64 22.82 5.11
CA ARG A 198 -5.79 23.61 6.01
C ARG A 198 -6.11 23.27 7.48
N PRO A 199 -5.11 22.92 8.31
CA PRO A 199 -5.33 22.39 9.66
C PRO A 199 -6.09 23.35 10.58
N ARG A 200 -5.97 24.67 10.37
CA ARG A 200 -6.67 25.71 11.15
C ARG A 200 -8.19 25.74 10.88
N VAL A 201 -8.61 25.56 9.63
CA VAL A 201 -10.03 25.57 9.24
C VAL A 201 -10.74 24.29 9.73
N ARG A 202 -10.02 23.17 9.78
CA ARG A 202 -10.53 21.89 10.30
C ARG A 202 -10.86 21.93 11.80
N ARG A 203 -10.18 22.78 12.59
CA ARG A 203 -10.48 22.99 14.02
C ARG A 203 -11.69 23.90 14.21
N ALA A 204 -11.81 24.98 13.45
CA ALA A 204 -12.96 25.88 13.50
C ALA A 204 -14.27 25.17 13.11
N ALA A 205 -14.26 24.38 12.03
CA ALA A 205 -15.44 23.61 11.63
C ALA A 205 -15.89 22.56 12.66
N ARG A 206 -14.97 22.02 13.47
CA ARG A 206 -15.30 21.09 14.57
C ARG A 206 -15.95 21.79 15.75
N LEU A 207 -15.51 23.02 16.08
CA LEU A 207 -16.08 23.81 17.17
C LEU A 207 -17.50 24.28 16.86
N VAL A 208 -17.77 24.67 15.61
CA VAL A 208 -19.12 25.04 15.17
C VAL A 208 -20.05 23.83 15.17
N ALA A 209 -19.56 22.66 14.73
CA ALA A 209 -20.35 21.43 14.74
C ALA A 209 -20.65 20.88 16.15
N SER A 210 -19.82 21.20 17.16
CA SER A 210 -20.10 20.83 18.56
C SER A 210 -21.02 21.80 19.29
N ALA A 211 -21.15 23.03 18.81
CA ALA A 211 -22.05 24.05 19.40
C ALA A 211 -23.48 23.99 18.83
N LEU A 212 -23.70 23.20 17.77
CA LEU A 212 -25.00 22.99 17.11
C LEU A 212 -25.62 21.63 17.45
N ARG A 213 -25.11 20.96 18.49
CA ARG A 213 -25.76 19.82 19.18
C ARG A 213 -26.24 20.28 20.54
#